data_AF-A0A661M4I5-F1
#
_entry.id   AF-A0A661M4I5-F1
#
_cell.length_a   1.000
_cell.length_b   1.000
_cell.length_c   1.000
_cell.angle_alpha   90.00
_cell.angle_beta   90.00
_cell.angle_gamma   90.00
#
_symmetry.space_group_name_H-M   'P 1'
#
loop_
_entity.id
_entity.type
_entity.pdbx_description
1 polymer ?
#
loop_
_entity_poly.entity_id
_entity_poly.type
_entity_poly.pdbx_seq_one_letter_code
_entity_poly.pdbx_strand_id
1 'polypeptide(L)' 'EDGSLIFEARVAGTDEIRSWIMGWGSHARVLAPEILREEIRAEALAMAEAYGEGSLLAEQPAGPWAVPGRKPRAVD' A
#
# COMPACT_ATOMS: atom_id res chain seq x y z
N GLU A 1 13.92 -9.07 -20.10
CA GLU A 1 14.05 -8.00 -19.09
C GLU A 1 12.67 -7.74 -18.50
N ASP A 2 12.58 -7.47 -17.20
CA ASP A 2 11.30 -7.31 -16.49
C ASP A 2 10.70 -5.90 -16.62
N GLY A 3 11.34 -5.03 -17.41
CA GLY A 3 10.91 -3.65 -17.63
C GLY A 3 11.26 -2.68 -16.49
N SER A 4 12.05 -3.12 -15.49
CA SER A 4 12.50 -2.26 -14.40
C SER A 4 13.70 -1.38 -14.80
N LEU A 5 13.91 -0.27 -14.06
CA LEU A 5 15.07 0.62 -14.19
C LEU A 5 15.63 0.92 -12.79
N ILE A 6 16.97 0.95 -12.68
CA ILE A 6 17.64 1.50 -11.50
C ILE A 6 17.78 3.02 -11.68
N PHE A 7 17.19 3.77 -10.76
CA PHE A 7 17.32 5.21 -10.68
C PHE A 7 18.23 5.60 -9.52
N GLU A 8 19.21 6.47 -9.79
CA GLU A 8 20.11 7.03 -8.79
C GLU A 8 20.11 8.56 -8.91
N ALA A 9 20.02 9.25 -7.78
CA ALA A 9 20.05 10.70 -7.73
C ALA A 9 20.73 11.21 -6.45
N ARG A 10 21.35 12.38 -6.55
CA ARG A 10 21.83 13.14 -5.40
C ARG A 10 20.78 14.18 -5.03
N VAL A 11 20.26 14.07 -3.82
CA VAL A 11 19.22 14.97 -3.28
C VAL A 11 19.74 15.70 -2.05
N ALA A 12 19.13 16.83 -1.70
CA ALA A 12 19.50 17.61 -0.52
C ALA A 12 19.06 16.94 0.80
N GLY A 13 18.06 16.06 0.76
CA GLY A 13 17.52 15.32 1.90
C GLY A 13 16.49 14.27 1.47
N THR A 14 15.99 13.47 2.40
CA THR A 14 15.08 12.34 2.11
C THR A 14 13.60 12.72 2.04
N ASP A 15 13.18 13.86 2.58
CA ASP A 15 11.76 14.21 2.72
C ASP A 15 11.03 14.32 1.38
N GLU A 16 11.58 15.08 0.42
CA GLU A 16 10.95 15.27 -0.90
C GLU A 16 10.89 13.95 -1.69
N ILE A 17 12.00 13.21 -1.74
CA ILE A 17 12.06 11.96 -2.49
C ILE A 17 11.16 10.89 -1.86
N ARG A 18 10.97 10.92 -0.53
CA ARG A 18 10.04 10.02 0.17
C ARG A 18 8.61 10.19 -0.35
N SER A 19 8.10 11.43 -0.42
CA SER A 19 6.75 11.70 -0.95
C SER A 19 6.59 11.23 -2.40
N TRP A 20 7.64 11.38 -3.22
CA TRP A 20 7.62 10.92 -4.61
C TRP A 20 7.56 9.39 -4.71
N ILE A 21 8.41 8.68 -3.95
CA ILE A 21 8.42 7.21 -3.91
C ILE A 21 7.05 6.68 -3.44
N MET A 22 6.49 7.26 -2.38
CA MET A 22 5.18 6.84 -1.84
C MET A 22 4.05 7.03 -2.87
N GLY A 23 4.12 8.06 -3.71
CA GLY A 23 3.16 8.28 -4.79
C GLY A 23 3.14 7.16 -5.84
N TRP A 24 4.24 6.40 -5.99
CA TRP A 24 4.33 5.27 -6.92
C TRP A 24 3.85 3.95 -6.29
N GLY A 25 3.73 3.90 -4.97
CA GLY A 25 3.34 2.71 -4.23
C GLY A 25 4.26 1.51 -4.51
N SER A 26 3.66 0.35 -4.77
CA SER A 26 4.39 -0.91 -4.97
C SER A 26 5.26 -0.97 -6.23
N HIS A 27 5.16 0.01 -7.13
CA HIS A 27 5.98 0.08 -8.35
C HIS A 27 7.38 0.65 -8.11
N ALA A 28 7.66 1.20 -6.93
CA ALA A 28 8.98 1.71 -6.56
C ALA A 28 9.55 0.94 -5.36
N ARG A 29 10.85 0.62 -5.40
CA ARG A 29 11.57 -0.01 -4.29
C ARG A 29 12.88 0.72 -4.01
N VAL A 30 13.05 1.20 -2.78
CA VAL A 30 14.29 1.83 -2.33
C VAL A 30 15.36 0.76 -2.08
N LEU A 31 16.46 0.83 -2.84
CA LEU A 31 17.60 -0.04 -2.66
C LEU A 31 18.60 0.52 -1.64
N ALA A 32 18.87 1.83 -1.68
CA ALA A 32 19.76 2.53 -0.76
C ALA A 32 19.42 4.04 -0.73
N PRO A 33 19.84 4.80 0.30
CA PRO A 33 20.46 4.33 1.54
C PRO A 33 19.47 3.60 2.48
N GLU A 34 19.99 2.88 3.46
CA GLU A 34 19.18 2.12 4.45
C GLU A 34 18.13 3.00 5.14
N ILE A 35 18.54 4.21 5.55
CA ILE A 35 17.67 5.15 6.27
C ILE A 35 16.41 5.48 5.48
N LEU A 36 16.52 5.75 4.17
CA LEU A 36 15.36 6.04 3.32
C LEU A 36 14.45 4.82 3.16
N ARG A 37 15.04 3.61 3.14
CA ARG A 37 14.25 2.38 3.07
C ARG A 37 13.42 2.15 4.33
N GLU A 38 14.02 2.37 5.50
CA GLU A 38 13.31 2.28 6.78
C GLU A 38 12.23 3.35 6.93
N GLU A 39 12.48 4.58 6.46
CA GLU A 39 11.46 5.64 6.42
C GLU A 39 10.24 5.24 5.58
N ILE A 40 10.45 4.71 4.37
CA ILE A 40 9.36 4.23 3.50
C ILE A 40 8.63 3.04 4.13
N ARG A 41 9.37 2.12 4.75
CA ARG A 41 8.78 0.97 5.45
C ARG A 41 7.89 1.41 6.60
N ALA A 42 8.36 2.35 7.42
CA ALA A 42 7.60 2.87 8.56
C ALA A 42 6.29 3.54 8.09
N GLU A 43 6.36 4.38 7.05
CA GLU A 43 5.17 5.03 6.49
C GLU A 43 4.17 4.01 5.91
N ALA A 44 4.65 3.03 5.15
CA ALA A 44 3.79 1.98 4.58
C ALA A 44 3.10 1.13 5.66
N LEU A 45 3.78 0.86 6.77
CA LEU A 45 3.18 0.18 7.92
C LEU A 45 2.13 1.04 8.62
N ALA A 46 2.41 2.33 8.83
CA ALA A 46 1.44 3.27 9.40
C ALA A 46 0.18 3.40 8.52
N MET A 47 0.36 3.43 7.20
CA MET A 47 -0.77 3.35 6.25
C MET A 47 -1.54 2.05 6.40
N ALA A 48 -0.85 0.90 6.42
CA ALA A 48 -1.49 -0.40 6.58
C ALA A 48 -2.28 -0.50 7.89
N GLU A 49 -1.77 0.07 8.98
CA GLU A 49 -2.46 0.17 10.26
C GLU A 49 -3.71 1.06 10.16
N ALA A 50 -3.59 2.27 9.60
CA ALA A 50 -4.70 3.21 9.43
C ALA A 50 -5.84 2.64 8.58
N TYR A 51 -5.53 1.83 7.56
CA TYR A 51 -6.53 1.12 6.75
C TYR A 51 -6.94 -0.23 7.37
N GLY A 52 -6.11 -0.81 8.25
CA GLY A 52 -6.32 -2.09 8.90
C GLY A 52 -7.44 -2.08 9.94
N GLU A 53 -7.73 -0.93 10.54
CA GLU A 53 -8.89 -0.74 11.44
C GLU A 53 -10.25 -0.87 10.71
N GLY A 54 -10.27 -0.92 9.37
CA GLY A 54 -11.49 -1.00 8.57
C GLY A 54 -11.73 -2.31 7.80
N SER A 55 -10.81 -3.27 7.76
CA SER A 55 -10.80 -4.23 6.63
C SER A 55 -10.81 -5.73 6.93
N LEU A 56 -10.77 -6.24 8.16
CA LEU A 56 -10.72 -7.70 8.36
C LEU A 56 -11.95 -8.35 9.00
N LEU A 57 -12.89 -7.61 9.61
CA LEU A 57 -14.11 -8.19 10.18
C LEU A 57 -15.33 -7.26 10.14
N ALA A 58 -15.44 -6.40 9.13
CA ALA A 58 -16.79 -6.04 8.70
C ALA A 58 -17.33 -7.22 7.89
N GLU A 59 -17.68 -8.32 8.58
CA GLU A 59 -18.84 -9.08 8.14
C GLU A 59 -19.89 -8.03 7.80
N GLN A 60 -20.28 -7.94 6.54
CA GLN A 60 -21.31 -6.97 6.15
C GLN A 60 -22.46 -7.19 7.14
N PRO A 61 -22.78 -6.27 8.07
CA PRO A 61 -24.07 -6.36 8.71
C PRO A 61 -25.03 -6.30 7.53
N ALA A 62 -26.00 -7.23 7.49
CA ALA A 62 -27.05 -7.22 6.49
C ALA A 62 -27.74 -5.85 6.57
N GLY A 63 -27.22 -4.90 5.80
CA GLY A 63 -27.74 -3.56 5.73
C GLY A 63 -29.13 -3.65 5.11
N PRO A 64 -29.95 -2.61 5.25
CA PRO A 64 -31.30 -2.59 4.71
C PRO A 64 -31.35 -2.74 3.17
N TRP A 65 -30.19 -2.75 2.49
CA TRP A 65 -30.06 -2.92 1.04
C TRP A 65 -29.71 -4.34 0.58
N ALA A 66 -29.70 -5.36 1.45
CA ALA A 66 -29.41 -6.74 1.05
C ALA A 66 -30.21 -7.13 -0.21
N VAL A 67 -29.50 -7.40 -1.31
CA VAL A 67 -30.10 -7.61 -2.63
C VAL A 67 -30.82 -8.97 -2.64
N PRO A 68 -32.15 -9.03 -2.76
CA PRO A 68 -32.85 -10.31 -2.73
C PRO A 68 -32.42 -11.20 -3.90
N GLY A 69 -32.07 -12.46 -3.62
CA GLY A 69 -31.84 -13.49 -4.64
C GLY A 69 -30.38 -13.79 -4.99
N ARG A 70 -29.39 -13.09 -4.41
CA ARG A 70 -27.97 -13.43 -4.64
C ARG A 70 -27.58 -14.65 -3.79
N LYS A 71 -27.59 -15.85 -4.38
CA LYS A 71 -26.99 -17.02 -3.70
C LYS A 71 -25.48 -16.80 -3.56
N PRO A 72 -24.87 -17.16 -2.40
CA PRO A 72 -23.44 -17.12 -2.25
C PRO A 72 -22.81 -18.03 -3.31
N ARG A 73 -21.81 -17.51 -4.03
CA ARG A 73 -21.05 -18.30 -4.99
C ARG A 73 -20.23 -19.30 -4.18
N ALA A 74 -20.53 -20.59 -4.32
CA ALA A 74 -19.67 -21.63 -3.78
C ALA A 74 -18.27 -21.42 -4.36
N VAL A 75 -17.28 -21.39 -3.48
CA VAL A 75 -15.87 -21.50 -3.85
C VAL A 75 -15.56 -22.99 -3.88
N ASP A 76 -15.21 -23.51 -5.06
CA ASP A 76 -14.69 -24.87 -5.24
C ASP A 76 -13.27 -24.99 -4.65
#